data_AF-A0A6L5X3C6-F1
#
_entry.id   AF-A0A6L5X3C6-F1
#
_cell.length_a   1.000
_cell.length_b   1.000
_cell.length_c   1.000
_cell.angle_alpha   90.00
_cell.angle_beta   90.00
_cell.angle_gamma   90.00
#
_symmetry.space_group_name_H-M   'P 1'
#
loop_
_entity.id
_entity.type
_entity.pdbx_description
1 polymer ?
#
loop_
_entity_poly.entity_id
_entity_poly.type
_entity_poly.pdbx_seq_one_letter_code
_entity_poly.pdbx_strand_id
1 'polypeptide(L)'
;MPANWEEIKDDYKKARDCLWGPKHGNWGRDERNGYYYMWKAYHEAYEAEEKHPLWYGRILAMMASENRYKENPYFILHRYVEPALEQFRLCNDETRQPSQKEVGIIQDMYDDLTYSFSWRESDNYQYEKMVGFIENNQALGDFYFHDSKVISFRHDMNSAELVLSLDGTTVTFGFYGVSSVSVEGVDPEITYLSDFYCYPVRLNSSMLYFDVEFYKIYCRTIKVLSVVQSM
;
A
#
# COMPACT_ATOMS: atom_id res chain seq x y z
N MET A 1 6.75 21.61 -26.23
CA MET A 1 6.80 20.99 -27.58
C MET A 1 5.50 20.24 -27.75
N PRO A 2 4.81 20.29 -28.89
CA PRO A 2 3.58 19.52 -29.08
C PRO A 2 3.91 18.03 -28.94
N ALA A 3 3.26 17.37 -27.99
CA ALA A 3 3.52 15.97 -27.69
C ALA A 3 3.04 15.07 -28.84
N ASN A 4 3.91 14.16 -29.28
CA ASN A 4 3.55 13.13 -30.26
C ASN A 4 2.78 12.01 -29.55
N TRP A 5 1.47 12.21 -29.37
CA TRP A 5 0.62 11.24 -28.68
C TRP A 5 0.59 9.86 -29.34
N GLU A 6 0.91 9.72 -30.63
CA GLU A 6 1.01 8.38 -31.24
C GLU A 6 2.24 7.61 -30.73
N GLU A 7 3.38 8.27 -30.56
CA GLU A 7 4.58 7.65 -29.99
C GLU A 7 4.38 7.27 -28.52
N ILE A 8 3.79 8.18 -27.72
CA ILE A 8 3.46 7.93 -26.31
C ILE A 8 2.53 6.72 -26.17
N LYS A 9 1.51 6.60 -27.04
CA LYS A 9 0.60 5.45 -27.06
C LYS A 9 1.33 4.15 -27.38
N ASP A 10 2.24 4.19 -28.33
CA ASP A 10 2.99 3.00 -28.74
C ASP A 10 3.95 2.54 -27.64
N ASP A 11 4.59 3.47 -26.93
CA ASP A 11 5.42 3.13 -25.78
C ASP A 11 4.58 2.59 -24.62
N TYR A 12 3.40 3.15 -24.34
CA TYR A 12 2.45 2.55 -23.39
C TYR A 12 2.06 1.11 -23.79
N LYS A 13 1.76 0.85 -25.07
CA LYS A 13 1.41 -0.51 -25.55
C LYS A 13 2.58 -1.47 -25.36
N LYS A 14 3.82 -1.06 -25.71
CA LYS A 14 5.02 -1.88 -25.47
C LYS A 14 5.22 -2.17 -23.98
N ALA A 15 5.03 -1.17 -23.12
CA ALA A 15 5.10 -1.36 -21.67
C ALA A 15 4.06 -2.38 -21.19
N ARG A 16 2.80 -2.23 -21.64
CA ARG A 16 1.72 -3.17 -21.34
C ARG A 16 2.03 -4.59 -21.80
N ASP A 17 2.55 -4.77 -23.01
CA ASP A 17 2.89 -6.09 -23.54
C ASP A 17 4.05 -6.74 -22.78
N CYS A 18 4.97 -5.93 -22.24
CA CYS A 18 6.09 -6.41 -21.43
C CYS A 18 5.72 -6.73 -19.99
N LEU A 19 4.83 -5.94 -19.38
CA LEU A 19 4.50 -6.01 -17.95
C LEU A 19 3.20 -6.78 -17.66
N TRP A 20 2.18 -6.62 -18.51
CA TRP A 20 0.77 -7.04 -18.31
C TRP A 20 0.23 -7.96 -19.42
N GLY A 21 1.10 -8.61 -20.20
CA GLY A 21 0.72 -9.48 -21.31
C GLY A 21 1.16 -10.94 -21.14
N PRO A 22 0.33 -11.93 -21.52
CA PRO A 22 0.81 -13.30 -21.70
C PRO A 22 1.69 -13.36 -22.96
N LYS A 23 2.92 -13.85 -22.83
CA LYS A 23 3.78 -14.12 -23.99
C LYS A 23 3.48 -15.53 -24.49
N HIS A 24 2.84 -15.64 -25.66
CA HIS A 24 2.62 -16.93 -26.34
C HIS A 24 1.95 -18.02 -25.48
N GLY A 25 0.93 -17.66 -24.71
CA GLY A 25 0.17 -18.60 -23.87
C GLY A 25 0.78 -18.88 -22.49
N ASN A 26 1.97 -18.36 -22.19
CA ASN A 26 2.58 -18.41 -20.86
C ASN A 26 2.72 -17.00 -20.28
N TRP A 27 2.47 -16.85 -18.97
CA TRP A 27 2.77 -15.61 -18.27
C TRP A 27 4.29 -15.41 -18.23
N GLY A 28 4.77 -14.30 -18.80
CA GLY A 28 6.19 -13.98 -18.85
C GLY A 28 6.40 -12.47 -18.88
N ARG A 29 7.27 -11.96 -18.00
CA ARG A 29 7.45 -10.53 -17.74
C ARG A 29 8.85 -10.09 -18.18
N ASP A 30 8.94 -8.99 -18.93
CA ASP A 30 10.20 -8.33 -19.29
C ASP A 30 10.27 -6.98 -18.58
N GLU A 31 10.78 -7.00 -17.35
CA GLU A 31 10.78 -5.83 -16.47
C GLU A 31 11.66 -4.71 -16.99
N ARG A 32 12.82 -5.04 -17.59
CA ARG A 32 13.75 -4.02 -18.05
C ARG A 32 13.14 -3.18 -19.17
N ASN A 33 12.61 -3.83 -20.21
CA ASN A 33 11.98 -3.11 -21.30
C ASN A 33 10.63 -2.53 -20.88
N GLY A 34 9.86 -3.27 -20.08
CA GLY A 34 8.57 -2.83 -19.56
C GLY A 34 8.67 -1.53 -18.77
N TYR A 35 9.58 -1.46 -17.79
CA TYR A 35 9.80 -0.25 -17.00
C TYR A 35 10.39 0.89 -17.84
N TYR A 36 11.30 0.60 -18.78
CA TYR A 36 11.81 1.63 -19.69
C TYR A 36 10.68 2.32 -20.46
N TYR A 37 9.82 1.56 -21.14
CA TYR A 37 8.73 2.13 -21.93
C TYR A 37 7.63 2.76 -21.06
N MET A 38 7.35 2.21 -19.87
CA MET A 38 6.40 2.79 -18.93
C MET A 38 6.84 4.18 -18.47
N TRP A 39 8.09 4.31 -18.00
CA TRP A 39 8.63 5.60 -17.56
C TRP A 39 8.77 6.58 -18.71
N LYS A 40 9.21 6.14 -19.90
CA LYS A 40 9.26 6.99 -21.10
C LYS A 40 7.88 7.57 -21.43
N ALA A 41 6.85 6.71 -21.55
CA ALA A 41 5.49 7.16 -21.83
C ALA A 41 4.95 8.10 -20.75
N TYR A 42 5.24 7.83 -19.47
CA TYR A 42 4.85 8.72 -18.36
C TYR A 42 5.50 10.09 -18.45
N HIS A 43 6.82 10.17 -18.61
CA HIS A 43 7.52 11.47 -18.66
C HIS A 43 7.07 12.31 -19.86
N GLU A 44 6.97 11.71 -21.05
CA GLU A 44 6.51 12.42 -22.25
C GLU A 44 5.05 12.87 -22.13
N ALA A 45 4.17 12.03 -21.58
CA ALA A 45 2.78 12.40 -21.32
C ALA A 45 2.65 13.47 -20.23
N TYR A 46 3.51 13.45 -19.20
CA TYR A 46 3.55 14.44 -18.13
C TYR A 46 4.04 15.80 -18.61
N GLU A 47 4.96 15.85 -19.57
CA GLU A 47 5.47 17.10 -20.16
C GLU A 47 4.61 17.65 -21.30
N ALA A 48 3.67 16.87 -21.84
CA ALA A 48 2.77 17.31 -22.89
C ALA A 48 1.93 18.54 -22.49
N GLU A 49 1.91 19.60 -23.31
CA GLU A 49 1.11 20.81 -23.04
C GLU A 49 -0.40 20.48 -22.98
N GLU A 50 -0.88 19.61 -23.88
CA GLU A 50 -2.25 19.11 -23.90
C GLU A 50 -2.28 17.61 -23.56
N LYS A 51 -3.06 17.25 -22.55
CA LYS A 51 -3.24 15.86 -22.13
C LYS A 51 -4.31 15.19 -22.98
N HIS A 52 -3.99 14.05 -23.59
CA HIS A 52 -4.99 13.16 -24.15
C HIS A 52 -5.63 12.34 -23.00
N PRO A 53 -6.88 12.61 -22.59
CA PRO A 53 -7.37 12.14 -21.29
C PRO A 53 -7.34 10.61 -21.13
N LEU A 54 -7.86 9.88 -22.11
CA LEU A 54 -7.88 8.41 -22.06
C LEU A 54 -6.48 7.78 -21.90
N TRP A 55 -5.52 8.20 -22.71
CA TRP A 55 -4.19 7.58 -22.72
C TRP A 55 -3.35 8.04 -21.54
N TYR A 56 -3.48 9.31 -21.14
CA TYR A 56 -2.80 9.77 -19.94
C TYR A 56 -3.34 9.06 -18.70
N GLY A 57 -4.66 8.93 -18.56
CA GLY A 57 -5.28 8.16 -17.48
C GLY A 57 -4.81 6.69 -17.43
N ARG A 58 -4.67 6.03 -18.59
CA ARG A 58 -4.11 4.67 -18.69
C ARG A 58 -2.65 4.57 -18.27
N ILE A 59 -1.84 5.54 -18.64
CA ILE A 59 -0.43 5.60 -18.25
C ILE A 59 -0.33 5.80 -16.74
N LEU A 60 -1.08 6.73 -16.16
CA LEU A 60 -1.15 6.96 -14.72
C LEU A 60 -1.65 5.73 -13.95
N ALA A 61 -2.68 5.04 -14.47
CA ALA A 61 -3.17 3.78 -13.93
C ALA A 61 -2.07 2.69 -13.91
N MET A 62 -1.25 2.62 -14.95
CA MET A 62 -0.10 1.72 -15.00
C MET A 62 0.97 2.10 -13.98
N MET A 63 1.31 3.39 -13.89
CA MET A 63 2.24 3.90 -12.89
C MET A 63 1.79 3.54 -11.47
N ALA A 64 0.50 3.72 -11.16
CA ALA A 64 -0.06 3.39 -9.85
C ALA A 64 0.06 1.91 -9.53
N SER A 65 -0.35 1.02 -10.44
CA SER A 65 -0.33 -0.43 -10.22
C SER A 65 1.08 -0.98 -10.11
N GLU A 66 2.01 -0.52 -10.95
CA GLU A 66 3.38 -1.02 -11.00
C GLU A 66 4.26 -0.53 -9.84
N ASN A 67 3.93 0.62 -9.25
CA ASN A 67 4.63 1.18 -8.10
C ASN A 67 3.90 0.97 -6.76
N ARG A 68 2.72 0.33 -6.73
CA ARG A 68 1.86 0.16 -5.54
C ARG A 68 2.59 -0.30 -4.28
N TYR A 69 3.60 -1.16 -4.44
CA TYR A 69 4.38 -1.73 -3.33
C TYR A 69 5.84 -1.24 -3.29
N LYS A 70 6.19 -0.26 -4.12
CA LYS A 70 7.56 0.24 -4.31
C LYS A 70 7.73 1.69 -3.89
N GLU A 71 6.64 2.44 -3.82
CA GLU A 71 6.65 3.85 -3.46
C GLU A 71 5.73 4.09 -2.26
N ASN A 72 5.94 5.23 -1.59
CA ASN A 72 5.07 5.67 -0.52
C ASN A 72 3.61 5.74 -1.01
N PRO A 73 2.64 5.13 -0.29
CA PRO A 73 1.23 5.15 -0.65
C PRO A 73 0.67 6.55 -0.92
N TYR A 74 1.20 7.59 -0.25
CA TYR A 74 0.81 8.98 -0.44
C TYR A 74 1.13 9.45 -1.87
N PHE A 75 2.33 9.13 -2.36
CA PHE A 75 2.73 9.47 -3.72
C PHE A 75 1.92 8.68 -4.75
N ILE A 76 1.64 7.40 -4.49
CA ILE A 76 0.77 6.60 -5.37
C ILE A 76 -0.61 7.25 -5.51
N LEU A 77 -1.23 7.63 -4.38
CA LEU A 77 -2.55 8.24 -4.38
C LEU A 77 -2.57 9.56 -5.17
N HIS A 78 -1.71 10.51 -4.80
CA HIS A 78 -1.79 11.87 -5.29
C HIS A 78 -1.08 12.12 -6.63
N ARG A 79 -0.05 11.33 -6.98
CA ARG A 79 0.66 11.48 -8.27
C ARG A 79 0.02 10.68 -9.39
N TYR A 80 -0.62 9.56 -9.07
CA TYR A 80 -1.06 8.61 -10.10
C TYR A 80 -2.55 8.28 -10.03
N VAL A 81 -3.06 7.85 -8.87
CA VAL A 81 -4.45 7.34 -8.76
C VAL A 81 -5.48 8.45 -8.93
N GLU A 82 -5.40 9.51 -8.15
CA GLU A 82 -6.30 10.67 -8.24
C GLU A 82 -6.25 11.32 -9.64
N PRO A 83 -5.07 11.63 -10.19
CA PRO A 83 -4.98 12.14 -11.57
C PRO A 83 -5.56 11.17 -12.60
N ALA A 84 -5.37 9.85 -12.46
CA ALA A 84 -5.94 8.88 -13.41
C ALA A 84 -7.46 8.91 -13.44
N LEU A 85 -8.10 8.94 -12.26
CA LEU A 85 -9.57 9.07 -12.16
C LEU A 85 -10.06 10.37 -12.78
N GLU A 86 -9.35 11.47 -12.55
CA GLU A 86 -9.71 12.75 -13.13
C GLU A 86 -9.61 12.73 -14.66
N GLN A 87 -8.53 12.18 -15.22
CA GLN A 87 -8.40 12.01 -16.66
C GLN A 87 -9.49 11.11 -17.26
N PHE A 88 -9.90 10.06 -16.55
CA PHE A 88 -11.03 9.22 -16.98
C PHE A 88 -12.36 9.98 -16.95
N ARG A 89 -12.60 10.87 -15.98
CA ARG A 89 -13.81 11.73 -15.95
C ARG A 89 -13.84 12.74 -17.10
N LEU A 90 -12.69 13.23 -17.54
CA LEU A 90 -12.58 14.17 -18.66
C LEU A 90 -12.84 13.52 -20.04
N CYS A 91 -12.95 12.18 -20.11
CA CYS A 91 -13.30 11.48 -21.34
C CYS A 91 -14.79 11.69 -21.67
N ASN A 92 -15.11 12.75 -22.42
CA ASN A 92 -16.50 13.12 -22.75
C ASN A 92 -16.95 12.69 -24.16
N ASP A 93 -16.13 11.95 -24.91
CA ASP A 93 -16.44 11.49 -26.27
C ASP A 93 -16.92 10.04 -26.23
N GLU A 94 -18.15 9.78 -26.70
CA GLU A 94 -18.79 8.45 -26.73
C GLU A 94 -17.96 7.39 -27.48
N THR A 95 -17.03 7.81 -28.33
CA THR A 95 -16.23 6.89 -29.16
C THR A 95 -14.92 6.42 -28.51
N ARG A 96 -14.48 7.05 -27.41
CA ARG A 96 -13.17 6.80 -26.77
C ARG A 96 -13.22 6.89 -25.24
N GLN A 97 -14.05 6.06 -24.64
CA GLN A 97 -14.22 5.94 -23.19
C GLN A 97 -13.27 4.90 -22.59
N PRO A 98 -12.78 5.09 -21.35
CA PRO A 98 -12.19 3.99 -20.59
C PRO A 98 -13.26 2.93 -20.32
N SER A 99 -12.89 1.67 -20.29
CA SER A 99 -13.83 0.62 -19.91
C SER A 99 -14.20 0.74 -18.43
N GLN A 100 -15.41 0.30 -18.07
CA GLN A 100 -15.84 0.25 -16.66
C GLN A 100 -14.87 -0.54 -15.78
N LYS A 101 -14.24 -1.59 -16.35
CA LYS A 101 -13.23 -2.37 -15.66
C LYS A 101 -11.95 -1.56 -15.37
N GLU A 102 -11.47 -0.77 -16.33
CA GLU A 102 -10.30 0.10 -16.13
C GLU A 102 -10.57 1.14 -15.03
N VAL A 103 -11.74 1.78 -15.07
CA VAL A 103 -12.14 2.77 -14.05
C VAL A 103 -12.29 2.09 -12.69
N GLY A 104 -12.98 0.94 -12.63
CA GLY A 104 -13.20 0.19 -11.39
C GLY A 104 -11.92 -0.22 -10.69
N ILE A 105 -10.90 -0.69 -11.42
CA ILE A 105 -9.60 -1.07 -10.82
C ILE A 105 -8.93 0.12 -10.12
N ILE A 106 -8.96 1.30 -10.74
CA ILE A 106 -8.34 2.49 -10.16
C ILE A 106 -9.21 3.08 -9.05
N GLN A 107 -10.54 3.01 -9.18
CA GLN A 107 -11.45 3.40 -8.11
C GLN A 107 -11.26 2.52 -6.87
N ASP A 108 -11.12 1.20 -7.03
CA ASP A 108 -10.81 0.30 -5.91
C ASP A 108 -9.49 0.64 -5.24
N MET A 109 -8.47 1.03 -6.02
CA MET A 109 -7.18 1.46 -5.47
C MET A 109 -7.30 2.79 -4.72
N TYR A 110 -8.07 3.75 -5.25
CA TYR A 110 -8.37 5.01 -4.58
C TYR A 110 -9.09 4.77 -3.25
N ASP A 111 -10.13 3.93 -3.26
CA ASP A 111 -10.92 3.60 -2.08
C ASP A 111 -10.08 2.87 -1.04
N ASP A 112 -9.22 1.91 -1.45
CA ASP A 112 -8.29 1.22 -0.57
C ASP A 112 -7.31 2.19 0.10
N LEU A 113 -6.67 3.06 -0.67
CA LEU A 113 -5.68 4.02 -0.17
C LEU A 113 -6.32 5.05 0.75
N THR A 114 -7.43 5.66 0.33
CA THR A 114 -8.18 6.64 1.13
C THR A 114 -8.67 6.02 2.43
N TYR A 115 -9.18 4.79 2.37
CA TYR A 115 -9.57 4.04 3.55
C TYR A 115 -8.38 3.82 4.49
N SER A 116 -7.21 3.43 3.98
CA SER A 116 -6.02 3.27 4.82
C SER A 116 -5.58 4.58 5.47
N PHE A 117 -5.70 5.71 4.79
CA PHE A 117 -5.32 7.02 5.32
C PHE A 117 -6.26 7.53 6.40
N SER A 118 -7.56 7.23 6.33
CA SER A 118 -8.49 7.64 7.39
C SER A 118 -8.22 6.94 8.72
N TRP A 119 -7.51 5.81 8.72
CA TRP A 119 -7.00 5.14 9.93
C TRP A 119 -5.65 5.67 10.40
N ARG A 120 -4.97 6.47 9.57
CA ARG A 120 -3.70 7.11 9.92
C ARG A 120 -3.88 8.52 10.50
N GLU A 121 -5.11 8.99 10.62
CA GLU A 121 -5.44 10.24 11.29
C GLU A 121 -5.10 10.14 12.77
N SER A 122 -4.23 11.03 13.24
CA SER A 122 -3.69 11.02 14.61
C SER A 122 -4.61 11.76 15.57
N ASP A 123 -5.64 11.07 16.06
CA ASP A 123 -6.33 11.46 17.28
C ASP A 123 -6.44 10.28 18.26
N ASN A 124 -6.66 10.60 19.55
CA ASN A 124 -6.74 9.59 20.61
C ASN A 124 -7.90 8.60 20.38
N TYR A 125 -9.00 9.07 19.76
CA TYR A 125 -10.16 8.23 19.50
C TYR A 125 -9.84 7.12 18.49
N GLN A 126 -9.12 7.46 17.43
CA GLN A 126 -8.66 6.50 16.44
C GLN A 126 -7.62 5.57 17.04
N TYR A 127 -6.69 6.07 17.85
CA TYR A 127 -5.73 5.22 18.54
C TYR A 127 -6.41 4.14 19.41
N GLU A 128 -7.36 4.55 20.26
CA GLU A 128 -8.14 3.61 21.10
C GLU A 128 -8.89 2.57 20.25
N LYS A 129 -9.48 3.01 19.13
CA LYS A 129 -10.17 2.11 18.19
C LYS A 129 -9.22 1.11 17.54
N MET A 130 -8.00 1.53 17.17
CA MET A 130 -6.97 0.67 16.61
C MET A 130 -6.49 -0.37 17.63
N VAL A 131 -6.22 0.05 18.87
CA VAL A 131 -5.88 -0.86 19.98
C VAL A 131 -7.04 -1.81 20.30
N GLY A 132 -8.29 -1.37 20.11
CA GLY A 132 -9.49 -2.18 20.30
C GLY A 132 -9.58 -3.43 19.40
N PHE A 133 -8.82 -3.50 18.31
CA PHE A 133 -8.71 -4.71 17.48
C PHE A 133 -7.78 -5.77 18.06
N ILE A 134 -7.02 -5.45 19.11
CA ILE A 134 -6.11 -6.37 19.79
C ILE A 134 -6.87 -7.03 20.94
N GLU A 135 -6.99 -8.35 20.93
CA GLU A 135 -7.59 -9.08 22.04
C GLU A 135 -6.70 -8.99 23.28
N ASN A 136 -7.34 -8.92 24.45
CA ASN A 136 -6.69 -8.73 25.74
C ASN A 136 -5.93 -7.39 25.87
N ASN A 137 -6.27 -6.37 25.09
CA ASN A 137 -5.62 -5.05 25.13
C ASN A 137 -5.68 -4.37 26.51
N GLN A 138 -6.65 -4.70 27.37
CA GLN A 138 -6.72 -4.19 28.74
C GLN A 138 -5.48 -4.51 29.58
N ALA A 139 -4.72 -5.55 29.21
CA ALA A 139 -3.47 -5.91 29.87
C ALA A 139 -2.33 -4.93 29.58
N LEU A 140 -2.44 -4.12 28.52
CA LEU A 140 -1.43 -3.14 28.14
C LEU A 140 -1.25 -2.03 29.18
N GLY A 141 -2.32 -1.67 29.92
CA GLY A 141 -2.27 -0.56 30.87
C GLY A 141 -1.81 0.73 30.20
N ASP A 142 -0.70 1.29 30.69
CA ASP A 142 -0.09 2.52 30.17
C ASP A 142 0.89 2.26 29.00
N PHE A 143 1.02 1.02 28.51
CA PHE A 143 1.86 0.72 27.36
C PHE A 143 1.27 1.33 26.08
N TYR A 144 2.11 2.03 25.32
CA TYR A 144 1.79 2.54 23.98
C TYR A 144 2.88 2.14 22.98
N PHE A 145 2.53 2.13 21.70
CA PHE A 145 3.45 1.67 20.64
C PHE A 145 4.51 2.71 20.30
N HIS A 146 4.19 4.00 20.39
CA HIS A 146 5.15 5.09 20.21
C HIS A 146 6.31 4.96 21.22
N ASP A 147 7.53 5.27 20.81
CA ASP A 147 8.79 5.12 21.57
C ASP A 147 9.16 3.69 22.03
N SER A 148 8.28 2.70 21.81
CA SER A 148 8.58 1.31 22.17
C SER A 148 9.65 0.72 21.25
N LYS A 149 10.41 -0.23 21.79
CA LYS A 149 11.55 -0.86 21.13
C LYS A 149 11.25 -2.29 20.77
N VAL A 150 11.64 -2.71 19.58
CA VAL A 150 11.48 -4.10 19.15
C VAL A 150 12.57 -4.95 19.78
N ILE A 151 12.17 -5.93 20.60
CA ILE A 151 13.06 -6.88 21.24
C ILE A 151 13.27 -8.10 20.35
N SER A 152 12.18 -8.62 19.78
CA SER A 152 12.26 -9.72 18.83
C SER A 152 11.02 -9.78 17.95
N PHE A 153 11.20 -10.33 16.76
CA PHE A 153 10.11 -10.68 15.85
C PHE A 153 10.38 -12.06 15.28
N ARG A 154 9.35 -12.92 15.30
CA ARG A 154 9.41 -14.27 14.71
C ARG A 154 8.11 -14.57 14.00
N HIS A 155 8.17 -15.31 12.91
CA HIS A 155 6.97 -15.73 12.19
C HIS A 155 7.16 -17.08 11.50
N ASP A 156 6.04 -17.71 11.20
CA ASP A 156 5.94 -18.90 10.36
C ASP A 156 4.90 -18.67 9.24
N MET A 157 4.39 -19.75 8.64
CA MET A 157 3.41 -19.65 7.56
C MET A 157 2.03 -19.17 7.99
N ASN A 158 1.66 -19.30 9.27
CA ASN A 158 0.30 -19.06 9.78
C ASN A 158 0.25 -18.17 11.03
N SER A 159 1.39 -17.88 11.65
CA SER A 159 1.48 -17.09 12.87
C SER A 159 2.71 -16.18 12.89
N ALA A 160 2.64 -15.14 13.72
CA ALA A 160 3.78 -14.29 14.04
C ALA A 160 3.74 -13.89 15.52
N GLU A 161 4.88 -13.48 16.04
CA GLU A 161 5.02 -12.93 17.38
C GLU A 161 5.96 -11.73 17.34
N LEU A 162 5.53 -10.63 17.96
CA LEU A 162 6.29 -9.40 18.11
C LEU A 162 6.44 -9.09 19.60
N VAL A 163 7.67 -8.89 20.05
CA VAL A 163 7.97 -8.50 21.43
C VAL A 163 8.47 -7.06 21.42
N LEU A 164 7.76 -6.20 22.14
CA LEU A 164 8.08 -4.77 22.28
C LEU A 164 8.43 -4.44 23.74
N SER A 165 9.25 -3.42 23.95
CA SER A 165 9.58 -2.90 25.29
C SER A 165 9.49 -1.39 25.36
N LEU A 166 8.91 -0.88 26.45
CA LEU A 166 8.81 0.54 26.76
C LEU A 166 8.95 0.71 28.28
N ASP A 167 9.87 1.57 28.72
CA ASP A 167 10.06 1.94 30.13
C ASP A 167 10.07 0.77 31.13
N GLY A 168 10.84 -0.28 30.82
CA GLY A 168 10.96 -1.47 31.67
C GLY A 168 9.80 -2.45 31.57
N THR A 169 8.73 -2.11 30.85
CA THR A 169 7.63 -3.02 30.49
C THR A 169 7.98 -3.73 29.18
N THR A 170 7.77 -5.04 29.13
CA THR A 170 7.89 -5.87 27.92
C THR A 170 6.55 -6.51 27.60
N VAL A 171 6.07 -6.33 26.37
CA VAL A 171 4.79 -6.85 25.90
C VAL A 171 5.04 -7.81 24.74
N THR A 172 4.38 -8.97 24.77
CA THR A 172 4.40 -9.95 23.67
C THR A 172 3.05 -9.96 22.97
N PHE A 173 3.07 -9.70 21.67
CA PHE A 173 1.91 -9.73 20.79
C PHE A 173 1.95 -10.99 19.91
N GLY A 174 0.85 -11.73 19.88
CA GLY A 174 0.66 -12.90 19.02
C GLY A 174 -0.28 -12.59 17.87
N PHE A 175 0.09 -13.01 16.66
CA PHE A 175 -0.68 -12.84 15.43
C PHE A 175 -1.07 -14.22 14.89
N TYR A 176 -2.35 -14.41 14.56
CA TYR A 176 -2.89 -15.71 14.14
C TYR A 176 -3.68 -15.60 12.83
N GLY A 177 -3.65 -16.67 12.04
CA GLY A 177 -4.22 -16.67 10.70
C GLY A 177 -3.51 -15.66 9.80
N VAL A 178 -2.18 -15.60 9.92
CA VAL A 178 -1.32 -14.71 9.14
C VAL A 178 -1.41 -15.09 7.67
N SER A 179 -1.61 -14.09 6.81
CA SER A 179 -1.64 -14.25 5.35
C SER A 179 -0.37 -13.71 4.69
N SER A 180 0.21 -12.65 5.26
CA SER A 180 1.48 -12.09 4.82
C SER A 180 2.13 -11.28 5.93
N VAL A 181 3.45 -11.24 5.87
CA VAL A 181 4.33 -10.43 6.70
C VAL A 181 5.29 -9.71 5.76
N SER A 182 5.41 -8.40 5.93
CA SER A 182 6.49 -7.61 5.31
C SER A 182 7.34 -6.99 6.41
N VAL A 183 8.65 -7.14 6.28
CA VAL A 183 9.65 -6.48 7.12
C VAL A 183 10.50 -5.63 6.20
N GLU A 184 10.29 -4.33 6.23
CA GLU A 184 10.89 -3.38 5.30
C GLU A 184 11.72 -2.34 6.05
N GLY A 185 12.91 -2.03 5.54
CA GLY A 185 13.63 -0.82 5.94
C GLY A 185 14.06 -0.75 7.40
N VAL A 186 14.26 -1.88 8.09
CA VAL A 186 14.77 -1.92 9.46
C VAL A 186 16.13 -1.23 9.51
N ASP A 187 16.14 0.02 9.97
CA ASP A 187 17.35 0.77 10.22
C ASP A 187 17.94 0.28 11.56
N PRO A 188 19.14 -0.32 11.58
CA PRO A 188 19.75 -0.81 12.81
C PRO A 188 20.04 0.32 13.82
N GLU A 189 20.04 1.59 13.39
CA GLU A 189 20.27 2.76 14.25
C GLU A 189 18.96 3.30 14.87
N ILE A 190 17.80 3.02 14.26
CA ILE A 190 16.49 3.41 14.79
C ILE A 190 15.99 2.31 15.72
N THR A 191 16.06 2.59 17.02
CA THR A 191 15.72 1.60 18.06
C THR A 191 14.32 1.77 18.65
N TYR A 192 13.57 2.78 18.22
CA TYR A 192 12.24 3.12 18.72
C TYR A 192 11.24 3.21 17.58
N LEU A 193 9.96 2.97 17.89
CA LEU A 193 8.85 2.98 16.94
C LEU A 193 8.10 4.31 17.04
N SER A 194 7.78 4.91 15.90
CA SER A 194 7.10 6.21 15.79
C SER A 194 5.61 6.03 15.49
N ASP A 195 5.28 5.14 14.55
CA ASP A 195 3.92 5.01 14.03
C ASP A 195 3.32 3.63 14.34
N PHE A 196 2.04 3.63 14.68
CA PHE A 196 1.22 2.42 14.87
C PHE A 196 -0.13 2.58 14.19
N TYR A 197 -0.49 1.59 13.38
CA TYR A 197 -1.82 1.47 12.77
C TYR A 197 -2.34 0.04 12.88
N CYS A 198 -3.61 -0.10 13.22
CA CYS A 198 -4.28 -1.41 13.22
C CYS A 198 -5.75 -1.27 12.82
N TYR A 199 -6.15 -1.90 11.72
CA TYR A 199 -7.51 -1.74 11.18
C TYR A 199 -7.92 -2.91 10.27
N PRO A 200 -9.24 -3.15 10.06
CA PRO A 200 -9.71 -4.20 9.18
C PRO A 200 -9.43 -3.88 7.72
N VAL A 201 -9.10 -4.88 6.91
CA VAL A 201 -8.89 -4.71 5.47
C VAL A 201 -10.22 -4.40 4.78
N ARG A 202 -10.29 -3.30 4.01
CA ARG A 202 -11.53 -2.79 3.40
C ARG A 202 -12.39 -3.85 2.73
N LEU A 203 -11.80 -4.67 1.85
CA LEU A 203 -12.50 -5.70 1.08
C LEU A 203 -12.55 -7.07 1.77
N ASN A 204 -11.94 -7.20 2.96
CA ASN A 204 -11.96 -8.43 3.75
C ASN A 204 -11.89 -8.09 5.24
N SER A 205 -13.03 -7.70 5.81
CA SER A 205 -13.10 -7.29 7.22
C SER A 205 -12.78 -8.40 8.22
N SER A 206 -12.68 -9.66 7.79
CA SER A 206 -12.19 -10.76 8.62
C SER A 206 -10.66 -10.77 8.77
N MET A 207 -9.96 -9.92 8.02
CA MET A 207 -8.52 -9.69 8.10
C MET A 207 -8.26 -8.31 8.69
N LEU A 208 -7.25 -8.25 9.54
CA LEU A 208 -6.67 -7.05 10.11
C LEU A 208 -5.33 -6.79 9.42
N TYR A 209 -5.06 -5.51 9.18
CA TYR A 209 -3.75 -4.98 8.87
C TYR A 209 -3.18 -4.37 10.15
N PHE A 210 -2.01 -4.84 10.57
CA PHE A 210 -1.23 -4.29 11.65
C PHE A 210 0.08 -3.73 11.08
N ASP A 211 0.41 -2.51 11.45
CA ASP A 211 1.57 -1.77 10.97
C ASP A 211 2.20 -1.07 12.15
N VAL A 212 3.43 -1.46 12.46
CA VAL A 212 4.25 -0.73 13.42
C VAL A 212 5.61 -0.50 12.77
N GLU A 213 5.73 0.69 12.17
CA GLU A 213 6.89 1.15 11.39
C GLU A 213 7.37 0.14 10.32
N PHE A 214 8.31 -0.72 10.68
CA PHE A 214 8.96 -1.69 9.79
C PHE A 214 8.18 -3.01 9.67
N TYR A 215 7.25 -3.29 10.58
CA TYR A 215 6.56 -4.58 10.69
C TYR A 215 5.11 -4.45 10.24
N LYS A 216 4.82 -4.98 9.04
CA LYS A 216 3.49 -4.98 8.43
C LYS A 216 2.96 -6.40 8.38
N ILE A 217 1.84 -6.65 9.07
CA ILE A 217 1.30 -8.00 9.27
C ILE A 217 -0.19 -8.00 8.89
N TYR A 218 -0.56 -8.88 7.95
CA TYR A 218 -1.96 -9.15 7.63
C TYR A 218 -2.38 -10.46 8.31
N CYS A 219 -3.30 -10.39 9.27
CA CYS A 219 -3.72 -11.55 10.07
C CYS A 219 -5.23 -11.52 10.38
N ARG A 220 -5.78 -12.60 10.94
CA ARG A 220 -7.19 -12.63 11.36
C ARG A 220 -7.39 -12.17 12.80
N THR A 221 -6.38 -12.36 13.64
CA THR A 221 -6.48 -12.12 15.08
C THR A 221 -5.15 -11.67 15.63
N ILE A 222 -5.19 -10.68 16.53
CA ILE A 222 -4.05 -10.16 17.28
C ILE A 222 -4.37 -10.30 18.77
N LYS A 223 -3.42 -10.77 19.58
CA LYS A 223 -3.61 -10.94 21.03
C LYS A 223 -2.41 -10.41 21.80
N VAL A 224 -2.67 -9.79 22.95
CA VAL A 224 -1.65 -9.65 23.99
C VAL A 224 -1.46 -11.01 24.66
N LEU A 225 -0.26 -11.59 24.55
CA LEU A 225 0.09 -12.89 25.12
C LEU A 225 0.65 -12.76 26.54
N SER A 226 1.48 -11.75 26.79
CA SER A 226 2.05 -11.49 28.12
C SER A 226 2.51 -10.05 28.26
N VAL A 227 2.49 -9.56 29.49
CA VAL A 227 3.08 -8.29 29.91
C VAL A 227 3.98 -8.55 31.11
N VAL A 228 5.24 -8.16 31.02
CA VAL A 228 6.26 -8.35 32.07
C VAL A 228 6.85 -7.00 32.44
N GLN A 229 6.75 -6.64 33.71
CA GLN A 229 7.38 -5.42 34.24
C GLN A 229 8.69 -5.78 34.92
N SER A 230 9.77 -5.12 34.48
CA SER A 230 11.06 -5.21 35.13
C SER A 230 11.04 -4.26 36.34
N MET A 231 11.20 -4.81 37.55
CA MET A 231 11.36 -4.03 38.79
C MET A 231 12.68 -3.26 38.80
#